data_AF-A0A8H3QYQ5-F1
#
_entry.id   AF-A0A8H3QYQ5-F1
#
_cell.length_a   1.000
_cell.length_b   1.000
_cell.length_c   1.000
_cell.angle_alpha   90.00
_cell.angle_beta   90.00
_cell.angle_gamma   90.00
#
_symmetry.space_group_name_H-M   'P 1'
#
loop_
_entity.id
_entity.type
_entity.pdbx_description
1 polymer ?
#
loop_
_entity_poly.entity_id
_entity_poly.type
_entity_poly.pdbx_seq_one_letter_code
_entity_poly.pdbx_strand_id
1 'polypeptide(L)'
;MGAVKRYPYPKEVWSPAGGWWSRPANWKSNTTIITAGIFAIVGFAWKISAEREWRHNEPNQWIPSMMWSKQFKDGEYKHLKFDPKK
;
A
#
# COMPACT_ATOMS: atom_id res chain seq x y z
N MET A 1 0.53 -6.16 22.68
CA MET A 1 -0.53 -5.61 23.57
C MET A 1 -0.84 -6.63 24.66
N GLY A 2 -0.83 -6.24 25.93
CA GLY A 2 -1.03 -7.21 27.03
C GLY A 2 -0.96 -6.65 28.45
N ALA A 3 -1.31 -5.38 28.67
CA ALA A 3 -1.18 -4.73 29.98
C ALA A 3 -2.38 -4.95 30.92
N VAL A 4 -3.40 -5.73 30.52
CA VAL A 4 -4.61 -5.95 31.32
C VAL A 4 -4.69 -7.40 31.77
N LYS A 5 -4.94 -7.62 33.06
CA LYS A 5 -5.13 -8.95 33.66
C LYS A 5 -6.30 -9.66 32.96
N ARG A 6 -6.08 -10.91 32.53
CA ARG A 6 -7.13 -11.71 31.90
C ARG A 6 -8.19 -12.13 32.92
N TYR A 7 -9.44 -12.16 32.51
CA TYR A 7 -10.59 -12.63 33.28
C TYR A 7 -11.39 -13.68 32.48
N PRO A 8 -12.24 -14.50 33.12
CA PRO A 8 -13.06 -15.48 32.42
C PRO A 8 -13.95 -14.83 31.36
N TYR A 9 -14.06 -15.46 30.20
CA TYR A 9 -14.87 -14.99 29.06
C TYR A 9 -15.50 -16.21 28.35
N PRO A 10 -16.65 -16.03 27.66
CA PRO A 10 -17.29 -17.12 26.92
C PRO A 10 -16.44 -17.50 25.70
N LYS A 11 -16.17 -18.79 25.52
CA LYS A 11 -15.29 -19.29 24.43
C LYS A 11 -16.03 -19.55 23.14
N GLU A 12 -17.35 -19.64 23.23
CA GLU A 12 -18.27 -20.00 22.15
C GLU A 12 -18.67 -18.77 21.31
N VAL A 13 -18.42 -17.57 21.84
CA VAL A 13 -18.75 -16.31 21.16
C VAL A 13 -17.71 -16.00 20.09
N TRP A 14 -18.16 -15.85 18.85
CA TRP A 14 -17.33 -15.47 17.70
C TRP A 14 -17.65 -14.05 17.24
N SER A 15 -16.60 -13.33 16.82
CA SER A 15 -16.69 -12.01 16.20
C SER A 15 -15.64 -11.89 15.10
N PRO A 16 -15.95 -11.17 14.00
CA PRO A 16 -15.05 -11.04 12.85
C PRO A 16 -13.72 -10.35 13.20
N ALA A 17 -13.72 -9.41 14.15
CA ALA A 17 -12.50 -8.73 14.62
C ALA A 17 -11.68 -9.57 15.62
N GLY A 18 -12.18 -10.76 15.99
CA GLY A 18 -11.70 -11.55 17.12
C GLY A 18 -12.49 -11.26 18.40
N GLY A 19 -12.06 -11.90 19.49
CA GLY A 19 -12.61 -11.73 20.83
C GLY A 19 -11.54 -11.43 21.88
N TRP A 20 -11.84 -11.74 23.13
CA TRP A 20 -10.98 -11.47 24.28
C TRP A 20 -9.55 -12.03 24.16
N TRP A 21 -8.55 -11.14 24.24
CA TRP A 21 -7.10 -11.43 24.13
C TRP A 21 -6.72 -12.38 22.98
N SER A 22 -7.36 -12.21 21.82
CA SER A 22 -7.14 -13.06 20.66
C SER A 22 -5.67 -13.07 20.23
N ARG A 23 -5.03 -14.24 20.31
CA ARG A 23 -3.67 -14.46 19.82
C ARG A 23 -3.55 -15.85 19.18
N PRO A 24 -4.09 -16.03 17.96
CA PRO A 24 -4.05 -17.33 17.31
C PRO A 24 -2.60 -17.78 17.08
N ALA A 25 -2.34 -19.09 17.14
CA ALA A 25 -0.99 -19.64 16.95
C ALA A 25 -0.40 -19.25 15.57
N ASN A 26 -1.26 -19.15 14.55
CA ASN A 26 -0.87 -18.91 13.16
C ASN A 26 -0.91 -17.43 12.75
N TRP A 27 -0.90 -16.48 13.70
CA TRP A 27 -1.03 -15.05 13.40
C TRP A 27 0.00 -14.57 12.37
N LYS A 28 1.25 -15.06 12.44
CA LYS A 28 2.33 -14.70 11.50
C LYS A 28 1.98 -15.07 10.07
N SER A 29 1.65 -16.33 9.82
CA SER A 29 1.32 -16.83 8.49
C SER A 29 0.09 -16.13 7.92
N ASN A 30 -0.95 -15.93 8.74
CA ASN A 30 -2.15 -15.22 8.32
C ASN A 30 -1.84 -13.78 7.90
N THR A 31 -1.05 -13.04 8.69
CA THR A 31 -0.61 -11.69 8.32
C THR A 31 0.20 -11.70 7.04
N THR A 32 1.15 -12.63 6.88
CA THR A 32 1.95 -12.73 5.66
C THR A 32 1.08 -12.93 4.42
N ILE A 33 0.11 -13.84 4.48
CA ILE A 33 -0.80 -14.12 3.35
C ILE A 33 -1.61 -12.88 2.97
N ILE A 34 -2.22 -12.22 3.97
CA ILE A 34 -3.03 -11.02 3.72
C ILE A 34 -2.17 -9.88 3.18
N THR A 35 -1.01 -9.63 3.77
CA THR A 35 -0.08 -8.60 3.30
C THR A 35 0.38 -8.88 1.87
N ALA A 36 0.74 -10.13 1.54
CA ALA A 36 1.11 -10.51 0.18
C ALA A 36 -0.04 -10.29 -0.81
N GLY A 37 -1.26 -10.65 -0.44
CA GLY A 37 -2.47 -10.40 -1.24
C GLY A 37 -2.71 -8.91 -1.50
N ILE A 38 -2.56 -8.06 -0.47
CA ILE A 38 -2.66 -6.60 -0.61
C ILE A 38 -1.61 -6.07 -1.58
N PHE A 39 -0.35 -6.48 -1.43
CA PHE A 39 0.73 -6.04 -2.33
C PHE A 39 0.48 -6.46 -3.78
N ALA A 40 -0.02 -7.67 -4.02
CA ALA A 40 -0.35 -8.13 -5.36
C ALA A 40 -1.45 -7.27 -6.02
N ILE A 41 -2.53 -7.00 -5.28
CA ILE A 41 -3.65 -6.19 -5.77
C ILE A 41 -3.21 -4.75 -6.02
N VAL A 42 -2.51 -4.14 -5.06
CA VAL A 42 -2.01 -2.76 -5.18
C VAL A 42 -1.01 -2.65 -6.33
N GLY A 43 -0.10 -3.62 -6.50
CA GLY A 43 0.86 -3.63 -7.60
C GLY A 43 0.18 -3.69 -8.97
N PHE A 44 -0.87 -4.52 -9.11
CA PHE A 44 -1.64 -4.60 -10.35
C PHE A 44 -2.43 -3.31 -10.63
N ALA A 45 -3.12 -2.77 -9.62
CA ALA A 45 -3.84 -1.51 -9.73
C ALA A 45 -2.89 -0.35 -10.07
N TRP A 46 -1.70 -0.31 -9.46
CA TRP A 46 -0.67 0.67 -9.76
C TRP A 46 -0.16 0.57 -11.19
N LYS A 47 0.11 -0.64 -11.69
CA LYS A 47 0.51 -0.87 -13.09
C LYS A 47 -0.53 -0.32 -14.06
N ILE A 48 -1.80 -0.68 -13.86
CA ILE A 48 -2.91 -0.18 -14.69
C ILE A 48 -3.02 1.34 -14.60
N SER A 49 -2.95 1.89 -13.39
CA SER A 49 -3.03 3.33 -13.17
C SER A 49 -1.89 4.07 -13.89
N ALA A 50 -0.66 3.56 -13.81
CA ALA A 50 0.51 4.17 -14.44
C ALA A 50 0.44 4.10 -15.97
N GLU A 51 -0.08 3.01 -16.54
CA GLU A 51 -0.28 2.86 -17.99
C GLU A 51 -1.37 3.77 -18.55
N ARG A 52 -2.40 4.05 -17.75
CA ARG A 52 -3.53 4.93 -18.13
C ARG A 52 -3.31 6.40 -17.77
N GLU A 53 -2.25 6.71 -17.04
CA GLU A 53 -1.95 8.07 -16.63
C GLU A 53 -1.53 8.92 -17.84
N TRP A 54 -2.27 10.01 -18.07
CA TRP A 54 -1.96 11.02 -19.08
C TRP A 54 -1.96 12.42 -18.45
N ARG A 55 -0.91 13.20 -18.67
CA ARG A 55 -0.80 14.58 -18.19
C ARG A 55 -0.93 15.53 -19.36
N HIS A 56 -1.89 16.45 -19.24
CA HIS A 56 -2.09 17.51 -20.23
C HIS A 56 -1.09 18.66 -20.05
N ASN A 57 -0.64 18.88 -18.81
CA ASN A 57 0.32 19.92 -18.47
C ASN A 57 1.62 19.30 -17.97
N GLU A 58 2.72 19.97 -18.27
CA GLU A 58 4.01 19.63 -17.71
C GLU A 58 4.07 19.93 -16.21
N PRO A 59 4.79 19.11 -15.43
CA PRO A 59 5.01 19.38 -14.02
C PRO A 59 6.02 20.52 -13.84
N ASN A 60 5.80 21.32 -12.82
CA ASN A 60 6.63 22.47 -12.46
C ASN A 60 7.74 22.14 -11.43
N GLN A 61 7.69 20.96 -10.81
CA GLN A 61 8.61 20.50 -9.77
C GLN A 61 8.76 18.98 -9.84
N TRP A 62 9.79 18.43 -9.20
CA TRP A 62 9.95 16.97 -9.14
C TRP A 62 8.86 16.31 -8.32
N ILE A 63 8.27 15.23 -8.84
CA ILE A 63 7.20 14.45 -8.19
C ILE A 63 7.55 12.97 -8.37
N PRO A 64 7.36 12.11 -7.34
CA PRO A 64 7.72 10.69 -7.43
C PRO A 64 7.12 9.95 -8.62
N SER A 65 5.92 10.33 -9.05
CA SER A 65 5.23 9.67 -10.15
C SER A 65 5.94 9.77 -11.50
N MET A 66 6.84 10.74 -11.68
CA MET A 66 7.70 10.82 -12.85
C MET A 66 8.55 9.57 -13.08
N MET A 67 8.84 8.78 -12.02
CA MET A 67 9.62 7.55 -12.15
C MET A 67 8.87 6.44 -12.92
N TRP A 68 7.54 6.50 -12.97
CA TRP A 68 6.72 5.44 -13.59
C TRP A 68 5.77 5.91 -14.68
N SER A 69 5.43 7.20 -14.75
CA SER A 69 4.53 7.73 -15.77
C SER A 69 5.08 7.58 -17.19
N LYS A 70 4.20 7.22 -18.12
CA LYS A 70 4.54 6.92 -19.52
C LYS A 70 5.22 8.07 -20.24
N GLN A 71 4.68 9.29 -20.16
CA GLN A 71 5.22 10.47 -20.87
C GLN A 71 6.66 10.84 -20.47
N PHE A 72 7.07 10.50 -19.24
CA PHE A 72 8.44 10.70 -18.76
C PHE A 72 9.40 9.64 -19.30
N LYS A 73 8.92 8.40 -19.44
CA LYS A 73 9.68 7.29 -20.04
C LYS A 73 9.84 7.44 -21.54
N ASP A 74 8.78 7.86 -22.22
CA ASP A 74 8.77 8.08 -23.68
C ASP A 74 9.62 9.30 -24.09
N GLY A 75 9.95 10.16 -23.12
CA GLY A 75 10.93 11.22 -23.27
C GLY A 75 10.36 12.55 -23.74
N GLU A 76 9.04 12.73 -23.73
CA GLU A 76 8.35 13.98 -24.06
C GLU A 76 8.86 15.15 -23.20
N TYR A 77 9.19 14.85 -21.94
CA TYR A 77 9.63 15.83 -20.94
C TYR A 77 11.14 15.84 -20.66
N LYS A 78 11.99 15.30 -21.56
CA LYS A 78 13.46 15.25 -21.37
C LYS A 78 14.12 16.63 -21.18
N HIS A 79 13.48 17.68 -21.66
CA HIS A 79 13.97 19.04 -21.56
C HIS A 79 13.73 19.68 -20.17
N LEU A 80 12.83 19.10 -19.36
CA LEU A 80 12.55 19.58 -18.01
C LEU A 80 13.74 19.25 -17.11
N LYS A 81 14.33 20.30 -16.52
CA LYS A 81 15.37 20.19 -15.49
C LYS A 81 14.75 20.58 -14.16
N PHE A 82 14.51 19.60 -13.30
CA PHE A 82 14.02 19.85 -11.95
C PHE A 82 15.21 20.13 -11.03
N ASP A 83 15.15 21.24 -10.30
CA ASP A 83 16.10 21.54 -9.24
C ASP A 83 15.64 20.81 -7.97
N PRO A 84 16.45 19.89 -7.39
CA PRO A 84 16.09 19.18 -6.17
C PRO A 84 16.08 20.09 -4.92
N LYS A 85 16.52 21.35 -5.03
CA LYS A 85 16.69 22.29 -3.89
C LYS A 85 15.63 23.40 -3.81
N LYS A 86 14.60 23.37 -4.65
CA LYS A 86 13.55 24.40 -4.68
C LYS A 86 12.26 23.92 -4.01
#